data_AF-A0AA42ZGP3-F1
#
_entry.id   AF-A0AA42ZGP3-F1
#
_cell.length_a   1.000
_cell.length_b   1.000
_cell.length_c   1.000
_cell.angle_alpha   90.00
_cell.angle_beta   90.00
_cell.angle_gamma   90.00
#
_symmetry.space_group_name_H-M   'P 1'
#
loop_
_entity.id
_entity.type
_entity.pdbx_description
1 polymer ?
#
loop_
_entity_poly.entity_id
_entity_poly.type
_entity_poly.pdbx_seq_one_letter_code
_entity_poly.pdbx_strand_id
1 'polypeptide(L)'
;MNWTIPEPAVSRKALILSAGLFWVIGGVVLVIRAGLIFRGGVDLVWPAAIGVVLGSLKHRIVFSKVVAVNLQRIRELSPHKDKLCLFAFQSVESYLFVILMVGLAHGLRYVGLPPAVLATIYLAIGAGLLLSSVGYFKSTDC
;
A
#
# COMPACT_ATOMS: atom_id res chain seq x y z
N MET A 1 29.52 -0.68 23.92
CA MET A 1 28.59 -1.67 23.32
C MET A 1 28.37 -1.28 21.87
N ASN A 2 29.02 -1.97 20.93
CA ASN A 2 28.73 -1.81 19.50
C ASN A 2 27.43 -2.56 19.21
N TRP A 3 26.32 -1.83 19.12
CA TRP A 3 25.04 -2.38 18.66
C TRP A 3 25.08 -2.48 17.13
N THR A 4 25.71 -3.53 16.61
CA THR A 4 25.60 -3.85 15.19
C THR A 4 24.22 -4.45 14.97
N ILE A 5 23.29 -3.64 14.47
CA ILE A 5 22.02 -4.15 13.95
C ILE A 5 22.38 -5.19 12.87
N PRO A 6 21.99 -6.46 13.01
CA PRO A 6 22.26 -7.46 11.98
C PRO A 6 21.59 -6.97 10.71
N GLU A 7 22.38 -6.62 9.68
CA GLU A 7 21.85 -6.18 8.39
C GLU A 7 21.14 -7.39 7.77
N PRO A 8 19.80 -7.40 7.67
CA PRO A 8 19.10 -8.48 7.00
C PRO A 8 19.38 -8.32 5.51
N ALA A 9 20.43 -9.00 5.07
CA ALA A 9 20.96 -9.01 3.73
C ALA A 9 20.04 -9.81 2.79
N VAL A 10 19.11 -9.12 2.14
CA VAL A 10 18.15 -9.73 1.23
C VAL A 10 18.41 -9.33 -0.22
N SER A 11 18.01 -10.21 -1.14
CA SER A 11 18.14 -9.95 -2.57
C SER A 11 17.20 -8.83 -3.03
N ARG A 12 17.52 -8.20 -4.15
CA ARG A 12 16.65 -7.18 -4.78
C ARG A 12 15.25 -7.73 -5.06
N LYS A 13 15.15 -8.98 -5.51
CA LYS A 13 13.87 -9.69 -5.70
C LYS A 13 13.08 -9.76 -4.40
N ALA A 14 13.73 -10.14 -3.30
CA ALA A 14 13.08 -10.18 -1.99
C ALA A 14 12.57 -8.80 -1.55
N LEU A 15 13.33 -7.72 -1.78
CA LEU A 15 12.89 -6.35 -1.51
C LEU A 15 11.62 -5.96 -2.30
N ILE A 16 11.59 -6.26 -3.60
CA ILE A 16 10.42 -5.99 -4.45
C ILE A 16 9.21 -6.80 -3.97
N LEU A 17 9.40 -8.09 -3.66
CA LEU A 17 8.34 -8.94 -3.11
C LEU A 17 7.83 -8.45 -1.77
N SER A 18 8.72 -8.03 -0.86
CA SER A 18 8.35 -7.46 0.43
C SER A 18 7.57 -6.16 0.27
N ALA A 19 7.95 -5.29 -0.68
CA ALA A 19 7.18 -4.09 -1.00
C ALA A 19 5.78 -4.43 -1.52
N GLY A 20 5.66 -5.39 -2.45
CA GLY A 20 4.37 -5.87 -2.93
C GLY A 20 3.51 -6.44 -1.80
N LEU A 21 4.08 -7.27 -0.93
CA LEU A 21 3.38 -7.87 0.20
C LEU A 21 2.90 -6.81 1.20
N PHE A 22 3.71 -5.80 1.49
CA PHE A 22 3.31 -4.67 2.33
C PHE A 22 2.04 -3.99 1.79
N TRP A 23 1.97 -3.76 0.48
CA TRP A 23 0.81 -3.19 -0.17
C TRP A 23 -0.41 -4.10 -0.13
N VAL A 24 -0.21 -5.42 -0.32
CA VAL A 24 -1.29 -6.41 -0.20
C VAL A 24 -1.86 -6.42 1.21
N ILE A 25 -1.02 -6.48 2.24
CA ILE A 25 -1.46 -6.51 3.64
C ILE A 25 -2.30 -5.26 3.96
N GLY A 26 -1.78 -4.07 3.63
CA GLY A 26 -2.53 -2.83 3.83
C GLY A 26 -3.87 -2.81 3.07
N GLY A 27 -3.86 -3.29 1.83
CA GLY A 27 -5.06 -3.41 1.01
C GLY A 27 -6.12 -4.34 1.60
N VAL A 28 -5.73 -5.57 1.97
CA VAL A 28 -6.63 -6.58 2.56
C VAL A 28 -7.24 -6.09 3.86
N VAL A 29 -6.43 -5.51 4.76
CA VAL A 29 -6.92 -4.98 6.05
C VAL A 29 -8.03 -3.95 5.82
N LEU A 30 -7.86 -3.02 4.88
CA LEU A 30 -8.85 -1.99 4.58
C LEU A 30 -10.11 -2.55 3.93
N VAL A 31 -9.98 -3.51 3.00
CA VAL A 31 -11.12 -4.19 2.39
C VAL A 31 -11.94 -4.95 3.44
N ILE A 32 -11.27 -5.66 4.38
CA ILE A 32 -11.94 -6.34 5.49
C ILE A 32 -12.69 -5.32 6.35
N ARG A 33 -12.06 -4.19 6.72
CA ARG A 33 -12.72 -3.15 7.51
C ARG A 33 -13.94 -2.57 6.80
N ALA A 34 -13.86 -2.29 5.51
CA ALA A 34 -15.00 -1.84 4.71
C ALA A 34 -16.13 -2.88 4.73
N GLY A 35 -15.79 -4.16 4.50
CA GLY A 35 -16.75 -5.27 4.53
C GLY A 35 -17.45 -5.43 5.88
N LEU A 36 -16.73 -5.24 6.99
CA LEU A 36 -17.33 -5.27 8.34
C LEU A 36 -18.33 -4.13 8.55
N ILE A 37 -18.05 -2.93 8.03
CA ILE A 37 -18.99 -1.80 8.09
C ILE A 37 -20.23 -2.07 7.24
N PHE A 38 -20.06 -2.62 6.02
CA PHE A 38 -21.19 -2.98 5.16
C PHE A 38 -22.11 -4.03 5.80
N ARG A 39 -21.53 -5.04 6.46
CA ARG A 39 -22.30 -6.04 7.23
C ARG A 39 -23.09 -5.45 8.39
N GLY A 40 -22.73 -4.26 8.88
CA GLY A 40 -23.42 -3.54 9.95
C GLY A 40 -24.73 -2.85 9.53
N GLY A 41 -25.26 -3.14 8.33
CA GLY A 41 -26.54 -2.60 7.87
C GLY A 41 -26.43 -1.39 6.92
N VAL A 42 -25.27 -1.19 6.30
CA VAL A 42 -25.06 -0.14 5.29
C VAL A 42 -25.33 -0.72 3.91
N ASP A 43 -26.03 0.03 3.05
CA ASP A 43 -26.21 -0.34 1.65
C ASP A 43 -24.87 -0.63 0.96
N LEU A 44 -24.70 -1.87 0.52
CA LEU A 44 -23.43 -2.36 -0.01
C LEU A 44 -23.16 -1.84 -1.43
N VAL A 45 -24.18 -1.82 -2.28
CA VAL A 45 -24.00 -1.75 -3.75
C VAL A 45 -23.34 -0.45 -4.21
N TRP A 46 -23.97 0.70 -3.93
CA TRP A 46 -23.48 1.99 -4.41
C TRP A 46 -22.17 2.43 -3.76
N PRO A 47 -22.03 2.41 -2.42
CA PRO A 47 -20.76 2.69 -1.74
C PRO A 47 -19.61 1.79 -2.22
N ALA A 48 -19.87 0.49 -2.40
CA ALA A 48 -18.82 -0.41 -2.86
C ALA A 48 -18.40 -0.12 -4.31
N ALA A 49 -19.37 0.10 -5.20
CA ALA A 49 -19.09 0.45 -6.59
C ALA A 49 -18.26 1.74 -6.70
N ILE A 50 -18.67 2.80 -5.99
CA ILE A 50 -17.94 4.07 -5.92
C ILE A 50 -16.53 3.83 -5.36
N GLY A 51 -16.40 3.07 -4.28
CA GLY A 51 -15.11 2.73 -3.68
C GLY A 51 -14.17 2.07 -4.69
N VAL A 52 -14.63 1.04 -5.41
CA VAL A 52 -13.82 0.33 -6.42
C VAL A 52 -13.43 1.25 -7.58
N VAL A 53 -14.34 2.09 -8.06
CA VAL A 53 -14.06 3.06 -9.14
C VAL A 53 -12.99 4.06 -8.70
N LEU A 54 -13.16 4.68 -7.51
CA LEU A 54 -12.20 5.62 -6.96
C LEU A 54 -10.84 4.95 -6.69
N GLY A 55 -10.83 3.72 -6.19
CA GLY A 55 -9.61 2.95 -5.97
C GLY A 55 -8.87 2.66 -7.26
N SER A 56 -9.61 2.30 -8.32
CA SER A 56 -9.05 2.08 -9.66
C SER A 56 -8.48 3.36 -10.26
N LEU A 57 -9.15 4.50 -10.05
CA LEU A 57 -8.66 5.80 -10.49
C LEU A 57 -7.38 6.21 -9.74
N LYS A 58 -7.37 6.06 -8.41
CA LYS A 58 -6.17 6.30 -7.57
C LYS A 58 -5.02 5.40 -7.95
N HIS A 59 -5.29 4.13 -8.26
CA HIS A 59 -4.30 3.21 -8.80
C HIS A 59 -3.63 3.79 -10.06
N ARG A 60 -4.43 4.19 -11.04
CA ARG A 60 -3.91 4.69 -12.33
C ARG A 60 -3.12 5.99 -12.22
N ILE A 61 -3.59 6.94 -11.40
CA ILE A 61 -3.05 8.31 -11.38
C ILE A 61 -1.90 8.47 -10.37
N VAL A 62 -2.04 7.87 -9.18
CA VAL A 62 -1.18 8.14 -8.03
C VAL A 62 -0.32 6.92 -7.71
N PHE A 63 -0.95 5.80 -7.39
CA PHE A 63 -0.22 4.67 -6.84
C PHE A 63 0.69 3.97 -7.87
N SER A 64 0.29 3.88 -9.13
CA SER A 64 1.14 3.38 -10.22
C SER A 64 2.47 4.14 -10.30
N LYS A 65 2.43 5.47 -10.14
CA LYS A 65 3.62 6.33 -10.12
C LYS A 65 4.48 6.04 -8.90
N VAL A 66 3.87 5.91 -7.71
CA VAL A 66 4.60 5.55 -6.48
C VAL A 66 5.28 4.19 -6.62
N VAL A 67 4.58 3.20 -7.20
CA VAL A 67 5.16 1.88 -7.48
C VAL A 67 6.34 1.99 -8.44
N ALA A 68 6.19 2.73 -9.54
CA ALA A 68 7.26 2.92 -10.53
C ALA A 68 8.51 3.58 -9.93
N VAL A 69 8.33 4.66 -9.16
CA VAL A 69 9.42 5.35 -8.46
C VAL A 69 10.10 4.43 -7.44
N ASN A 70 9.32 3.68 -6.66
CA ASN A 70 9.88 2.75 -5.68
C ASN A 70 10.65 1.61 -6.35
N LEU A 71 10.14 1.05 -7.45
CA LEU A 71 10.82 0.03 -8.25
C LEU A 71 12.13 0.55 -8.86
N GLN A 72 12.12 1.74 -9.44
CA GLN A 72 13.31 2.38 -9.98
C GLN A 72 14.38 2.54 -8.89
N ARG A 73 14.00 3.09 -7.73
CA ARG A 73 14.90 3.22 -6.59
C ARG A 73 15.46 1.87 -6.11
N ILE A 74 14.59 0.86 -5.97
CA ILE A 74 15.02 -0.49 -5.59
C ILE A 74 15.98 -1.05 -6.62
N ARG A 75 15.89 -0.72 -7.92
CA ARG A 75 16.85 -1.14 -8.95
C ARG A 75 18.19 -0.39 -8.89
N GLU A 76 18.15 0.88 -8.53
CA GLU A 76 19.33 1.75 -8.42
C GLU A 76 20.08 1.58 -7.09
N LEU A 77 19.47 0.91 -6.10
CA LEU A 77 20.11 0.59 -4.81
C LEU A 77 21.39 -0.23 -5.02
N SER A 78 22.54 0.41 -4.72
CA SER A 78 23.91 -0.10 -4.72
C SER A 78 24.20 -1.17 -5.79
N PRO A 79 24.63 -0.77 -7.00
CA PRO A 79 24.97 -1.69 -8.08
C PRO A 79 26.04 -2.74 -7.71
N HIS A 80 26.88 -2.43 -6.73
CA HIS A 80 28.02 -3.25 -6.30
C HIS A 80 27.80 -4.01 -4.97
N LYS A 81 26.59 -3.97 -4.41
CA LYS A 81 26.25 -4.74 -3.19
C LYS A 81 25.25 -5.84 -3.52
N ASP A 82 25.65 -7.09 -3.30
CA ASP A 82 24.76 -8.26 -3.40
C ASP A 82 23.71 -8.34 -2.27
N LYS A 83 23.94 -7.59 -1.19
CA LYS A 83 23.19 -7.66 0.05
C LYS A 83 22.66 -6.28 0.44
N LEU A 84 21.34 -6.16 0.49
CA LEU A 84 20.64 -4.93 0.83
C LEU A 84 19.82 -5.14 2.11
N CYS A 85 19.66 -4.09 2.92
CA CYS A 85 18.84 -4.14 4.13
C CYS A 85 17.36 -4.33 3.77
N LEU A 86 16.68 -5.31 4.38
CA LEU A 86 15.26 -5.59 4.18
C LEU A 86 14.37 -4.34 4.27
N PHE A 87 14.63 -3.44 5.23
CA PHE A 87 13.82 -2.22 5.42
C PHE A 87 13.94 -1.18 4.30
N ALA A 88 14.88 -1.37 3.36
CA ALA A 88 15.00 -0.56 2.15
C ALA A 88 13.98 -0.95 1.06
N PHE A 89 12.86 -1.61 1.40
CA PHE A 89 11.83 -1.95 0.41
C PHE A 89 10.97 -0.76 -0.03
N GLN A 90 10.96 0.35 0.73
CA GLN A 90 10.32 1.62 0.35
C GLN A 90 11.27 2.80 0.58
N SER A 91 11.10 3.88 -0.19
CA SER A 91 11.75 5.16 0.13
C SER A 91 11.14 5.79 1.39
N VAL A 92 11.91 6.63 2.09
CA VAL A 92 11.42 7.43 3.22
C VAL A 92 10.25 8.31 2.78
N GLU A 93 10.30 8.87 1.57
CA GLU A 93 9.22 9.64 0.97
C GLU A 93 7.94 8.81 0.77
N SER A 94 8.08 7.55 0.32
CA SER A 94 6.95 6.64 0.15
C SER A 94 6.35 6.27 1.51
N TYR A 95 7.17 6.02 2.53
CA TYR A 95 6.67 5.80 3.89
C TYR A 95 5.93 7.01 4.43
N LEU A 96 6.48 8.22 4.24
CA LEU A 96 5.82 9.45 4.66
C LEU A 96 4.47 9.64 3.98
N PHE A 97 4.41 9.40 2.67
CA PHE A 97 3.17 9.46 1.90
C PHE A 97 2.12 8.45 2.40
N VAL A 98 2.53 7.19 2.65
CA VAL A 98 1.65 6.16 3.21
C VAL A 98 1.17 6.55 4.61
N ILE A 99 2.06 7.02 5.48
CA ILE A 99 1.72 7.47 6.84
C ILE A 99 0.72 8.63 6.78
N LEU A 100 0.92 9.60 5.90
CA LEU A 100 0.01 10.74 5.75
C LEU A 100 -1.37 10.30 5.23
N MET A 101 -1.41 9.38 4.25
CA MET A 101 -2.67 8.83 3.75
C MET A 101 -3.42 8.01 4.80
N VAL A 102 -2.73 7.16 5.55
CA VAL A 102 -3.32 6.34 6.61
C VAL A 102 -3.74 7.23 7.78
N GLY A 103 -2.91 8.21 8.16
CA GLY A 103 -3.21 9.19 9.18
C GLY A 103 -4.44 10.03 8.85
N LEU A 104 -4.57 10.47 7.60
CA LEU A 104 -5.78 11.16 7.13
C LEU A 104 -7.01 10.24 7.19
N ALA A 105 -6.90 8.99 6.72
CA ALA A 105 -7.97 8.00 6.78
C ALA A 105 -8.40 7.65 8.23
N HIS A 106 -7.45 7.63 9.17
CA HIS A 106 -7.70 7.42 10.58
C HIS A 106 -8.32 8.66 11.23
N GLY A 107 -7.80 9.86 10.92
CA GLY A 107 -8.32 11.15 11.37
C GLY A 107 -9.79 11.34 11.00
N LEU A 108 -10.17 10.92 9.78
CA LEU A 108 -11.56 10.93 9.29
C LEU A 108 -12.53 10.18 10.21
N ARG A 109 -12.07 9.22 11.02
CA ARG A 109 -12.91 8.48 11.99
C ARG A 109 -13.35 9.35 13.17
N TYR A 110 -12.59 10.39 13.51
CA TYR A 110 -12.91 11.30 14.62
C TYR A 110 -13.84 12.43 14.21
N VAL A 111 -14.04 12.64 12.91
CA VAL A 111 -14.87 13.74 12.36
C VAL A 111 -16.34 13.33 12.20
N GLY A 112 -16.75 12.15 12.68
CA GLY A 112 -18.15 11.72 12.70
C GLY A 112 -18.74 11.38 11.32
N LEU A 113 -17.93 10.87 10.38
CA LEU A 113 -18.41 10.49 9.06
C LEU A 113 -19.47 9.38 9.10
N PRO A 114 -20.46 9.42 8.18
CA PRO A 114 -21.41 8.33 8.02
C PRO A 114 -20.70 7.00 7.70
N PRO A 115 -21.18 5.86 8.23
CA PRO A 115 -20.56 4.55 8.01
C PRO A 115 -20.36 4.20 6.52
N ALA A 116 -21.31 4.55 5.65
CA ALA A 116 -21.21 4.35 4.21
C ALA A 116 -20.03 5.08 3.57
N VAL A 117 -19.80 6.33 3.97
CA VAL A 117 -18.69 7.14 3.45
C VAL A 117 -17.37 6.57 3.93
N LEU A 118 -17.27 6.19 5.20
CA LEU A 118 -16.06 5.59 5.76
C LEU A 118 -15.71 4.26 5.07
N ALA A 119 -16.70 3.38 4.88
CA ALA A 119 -16.53 2.12 4.17
C ALA A 119 -16.10 2.32 2.71
N THR A 120 -16.69 3.32 2.02
CA THR A 120 -16.31 3.70 0.65
C THR A 120 -14.84 4.13 0.58
N ILE A 121 -14.39 4.98 1.51
CA ILE A 121 -12.99 5.46 1.56
C ILE A 121 -12.04 4.29 1.82
N TYR A 122 -12.36 3.42 2.77
CA TYR A 122 -11.56 2.24 3.06
C TYR A 122 -11.47 1.31 1.86
N LEU A 123 -12.59 1.06 1.18
CA LEU A 123 -12.60 0.24 -0.02
C LEU A 123 -11.81 0.87 -1.16
N ALA A 124 -11.91 2.20 -1.37
CA ALA A 124 -11.16 2.89 -2.40
C ALA A 124 -9.64 2.81 -2.18
N ILE A 125 -9.18 3.05 -0.96
CA ILE A 125 -7.76 2.93 -0.64
C ILE A 125 -7.33 1.47 -0.77
N GLY A 126 -8.10 0.53 -0.19
CA GLY A 126 -7.79 -0.89 -0.21
C GLY A 126 -7.69 -1.47 -1.61
N ALA A 127 -8.70 -1.24 -2.46
CA ALA A 127 -8.71 -1.67 -3.85
C ALA A 127 -7.53 -1.07 -4.65
N GLY A 128 -7.25 0.23 -4.45
CA GLY A 128 -6.11 0.88 -5.10
C GLY A 128 -4.76 0.25 -4.72
N LEU A 129 -4.57 -0.08 -3.44
CA LEU A 129 -3.34 -0.74 -2.97
C LEU A 129 -3.20 -2.15 -3.57
N LEU A 130 -4.27 -2.94 -3.56
CA LEU A 130 -4.28 -4.29 -4.14
C LEU A 130 -3.96 -4.27 -5.63
N LEU A 131 -4.63 -3.39 -6.40
CA LEU A 131 -4.36 -3.24 -7.84
C LEU A 131 -2.90 -2.83 -8.11
N SER A 132 -2.35 -1.93 -7.30
CA SER A 132 -0.98 -1.44 -7.47
C SER A 132 0.06 -2.47 -7.08
N SER A 133 -0.26 -3.37 -6.14
CA SER A 133 0.67 -4.43 -5.71
C SER A 133 1.10 -5.35 -6.85
N VAL A 134 0.23 -5.54 -7.86
CA VAL A 134 0.51 -6.32 -9.07
C VAL A 134 1.74 -5.80 -9.83
N GLY A 135 2.00 -4.49 -9.80
CA GLY A 135 3.17 -3.88 -10.44
C GLY A 135 4.49 -4.37 -9.83
N TYR A 136 4.52 -4.64 -8.53
CA TYR A 136 5.70 -5.21 -7.88
C TYR A 136 5.93 -6.66 -8.31
N PHE A 137 4.90 -7.50 -8.29
CA PHE A 137 5.04 -8.92 -8.64
C PHE A 137 5.45 -9.13 -10.10
N LYS A 138 4.85 -8.39 -11.04
CA LYS A 138 5.25 -8.41 -12.46
C LYS A 138 6.71 -8.00 -12.67
N SER A 139 7.26 -7.18 -11.78
CA SER A 139 8.65 -6.71 -11.88
C SER A 139 9.67 -7.71 -11.33
N THR A 140 9.23 -8.86 -10.81
CA THR A 140 10.12 -9.93 -10.31
C THR A 140 10.30 -11.12 -11.27
N ASP A 141 9.56 -11.11 -12.39
CA ASP A 141 9.56 -12.14 -13.42
C ASP A 141 10.42 -11.77 -14.65
N CYS A 142 11.03 -10.58 -14.65
CA CYS A 142 11.99 -10.12 -15.66
C CYS A 142 13.45 -10.35 -15.23
#